data_AF-A0A928S453-F1
#
_entry.id   AF-A0A928S453-F1
#
_cell.length_a   1.000
_cell.length_b   1.000
_cell.length_c   1.000
_cell.angle_alpha   90.00
_cell.angle_beta   90.00
_cell.angle_gamma   90.00
#
_symmetry.space_group_name_H-M   'P 1'
#
loop_
_entity.id
_entity.type
_entity.pdbx_description
1 polymer ?
#
loop_
_entity_poly.entity_id
_entity_poly.type
_entity_poly.pdbx_seq_one_letter_code
_entity_poly.pdbx_strand_id
1 'polypeptide(L)'
;MSYMLFLCVAPCAQAQTALICAEKPQILQISEQFRAAYRTAQVDWCVRYEDESENRYYSNQYANGDLLYVDRGNIRGQTTIGKDRTGEPYAFSELRALCKEERVWSYTEDSLACSVEDHCADSYPISDIGVLGFRDIDAISEGPGRYISDEAKVTQYEVREIDGLYEISAHCGVVEPYKQVWLLDPERDFQPIRCSRLVGGVEIAACETSYQEIDGRWFPSEAVFSVQGVLRSRTTIISATFDEPWHDADLAPDDLGILAGMEVVEAGQPLRFWDGREAISQESFFARHRKGDIDTSAIQNLIQRHRTGAAPGRFSKMSDEEWFGLGLEISKQPARWEAYVRRFIGFYRLDSGQAKDAWKLHAKSLKMVSEFDVRHEQEVKELSDRIGKLKQKSKRTDAEQQEIVAKLRRIEEIRAHTQRVFDESLQPGLLKLPTKAQVEAARAFAKTLSGKTGDHGERGSSDWTQIKRK
;
A
#
# COMPACT_ATOMS: atom_id res chain seq x y z
N MET A 1 56.84 37.29 -26.28
CA MET A 1 56.87 37.45 -24.81
C MET A 1 55.48 37.16 -24.28
N SER A 2 55.24 35.92 -23.84
CA SER A 2 54.00 35.53 -23.16
C SER A 2 54.41 34.64 -21.99
N TYR A 3 54.22 35.13 -20.77
CA TYR A 3 54.40 34.35 -19.55
C TYR A 3 53.13 33.51 -19.31
N MET A 4 53.25 32.20 -19.43
CA MET A 4 52.27 31.24 -18.89
C MET A 4 52.59 31.02 -17.41
N LEU A 5 51.71 31.50 -16.53
CA LEU A 5 51.69 31.10 -15.12
C LEU A 5 51.08 29.69 -15.02
N PHE A 6 51.87 28.72 -14.58
CA PHE A 6 51.37 27.43 -14.12
C PHE A 6 50.94 27.55 -12.65
N LEU A 7 49.64 27.46 -12.39
CA LEU A 7 49.08 27.28 -11.04
C LEU A 7 49.23 25.81 -10.66
N CYS A 8 50.19 25.51 -9.77
CA CYS A 8 50.29 24.22 -9.10
C CYS A 8 49.14 24.09 -8.08
N VAL A 9 48.11 23.31 -8.43
CA VAL A 9 47.11 22.86 -7.47
C VAL A 9 47.72 21.69 -6.70
N ALA A 10 48.09 21.92 -5.44
CA ALA A 10 48.54 20.86 -4.56
C ALA A 10 47.37 19.90 -4.27
N PRO A 11 47.55 18.57 -4.38
CA PRO A 11 46.54 17.62 -3.96
C PRO A 11 46.36 17.72 -2.45
N CYS A 12 45.22 18.23 -2.02
CA CYS A 12 44.81 18.20 -0.63
C CYS A 12 44.49 16.73 -0.30
N ALA A 13 45.44 16.03 0.32
CA ALA A 13 45.22 14.70 0.86
C ALA A 13 44.15 14.82 1.96
N GLN A 14 42.91 14.45 1.63
CA GLN A 14 41.86 14.25 2.63
C GLN A 14 42.32 13.09 3.50
N ALA A 15 42.86 13.40 4.68
CA ALA A 15 43.03 12.42 5.72
C ALA A 15 41.64 11.87 6.07
N GLN A 16 41.33 10.66 5.63
CA GLN A 16 40.21 9.90 6.16
C GLN A 16 40.57 9.57 7.61
N THR A 17 40.20 10.45 8.53
CA THR A 17 40.20 10.14 9.96
C THR A 17 39.20 9.02 10.14
N ALA A 18 39.68 7.78 10.31
CA ALA A 18 38.83 6.66 10.68
C ALA A 18 38.10 7.06 11.95
N LEU A 19 36.78 7.26 11.85
CA LEU A 19 35.95 7.54 13.01
C LEU A 19 35.97 6.29 13.87
N ILE A 20 36.59 6.38 15.05
CA ILE A 20 36.55 5.32 16.04
C ILE A 20 35.15 5.37 16.66
N CYS A 21 34.30 4.39 16.34
CA CYS A 21 33.03 4.22 17.02
C CYS A 21 33.30 3.82 18.48
N ALA A 22 32.59 4.42 19.43
CA ALA A 22 32.71 4.06 20.84
C ALA A 22 32.21 2.64 21.10
N GLU A 23 32.88 1.92 22.01
CA GLU A 23 32.45 0.58 22.43
C GLU A 23 31.12 0.67 23.19
N LYS A 24 30.14 -0.15 22.79
CA LYS A 24 28.81 -0.18 23.40
C LYS A 24 28.89 -0.71 24.84
N PRO A 25 28.29 -0.04 25.85
CA PRO A 25 28.31 -0.51 27.23
C PRO A 25 27.69 -1.91 27.38
N GLN A 26 28.29 -2.75 28.23
CA GLN A 26 27.85 -4.14 28.45
C GLN A 26 26.37 -4.24 28.88
N ILE A 27 25.89 -3.32 29.71
CA ILE A 27 24.48 -3.30 30.17
C ILE A 27 23.53 -3.12 28.99
N LEU A 28 23.88 -2.26 28.03
CA LEU A 28 23.09 -2.05 26.82
C LEU A 28 23.13 -3.28 25.91
N GLN A 29 24.30 -3.93 25.78
CA GLN A 29 24.42 -5.18 25.04
C GLN A 29 23.56 -6.30 25.65
N ILE A 30 23.50 -6.42 26.98
CA ILE A 30 22.65 -7.38 27.68
C ILE A 30 21.18 -7.11 27.33
N SER A 31 20.75 -5.85 27.41
CA SER A 31 19.39 -5.43 27.07
C SER A 31 18.99 -5.82 25.63
N GLU A 32 19.88 -5.60 24.66
CA GLU A 32 19.68 -6.01 23.26
C GLU A 32 19.64 -7.54 23.09
N GLN A 33 20.51 -8.27 23.78
CA GLN A 33 20.54 -9.74 23.74
C GLN A 33 19.25 -10.35 24.27
N PHE A 34 18.66 -9.78 25.34
CA PHE A 34 17.37 -10.25 25.86
C PHE A 34 16.24 -10.12 24.84
N ARG A 35 16.26 -9.08 23.98
CA ARG A 35 15.27 -8.93 22.91
C ARG A 35 15.50 -9.88 21.74
N ALA A 36 16.74 -10.30 21.51
CA ALA A 36 17.08 -11.30 20.50
C ALA A 36 16.99 -12.75 21.00
N ALA A 37 16.59 -12.97 22.27
CA ALA A 37 16.70 -14.28 22.90
C ALA A 37 15.63 -15.30 22.45
N TYR A 38 14.53 -14.86 21.85
CA TYR A 38 13.53 -15.79 21.30
C TYR A 38 13.94 -16.29 19.92
N ARG A 39 13.73 -17.59 19.69
CA ARG A 39 13.95 -18.21 18.38
C ARG A 39 12.78 -17.89 17.45
N THR A 40 11.57 -17.95 17.99
CA THR A 40 10.34 -17.60 17.28
C THR A 40 9.42 -16.79 18.17
N ALA A 41 8.63 -15.91 17.58
CA ALA A 41 7.60 -15.17 18.30
C ALA A 41 6.44 -14.80 17.38
N GLN A 42 5.24 -14.70 17.94
CA GLN A 42 4.09 -14.08 17.28
C GLN A 42 3.52 -13.02 18.20
N VAL A 43 3.42 -11.79 17.69
CA VAL A 43 3.01 -10.61 18.48
C VAL A 43 1.96 -9.83 17.72
N ASP A 44 0.77 -9.70 18.30
CA ASP A 44 -0.28 -8.80 17.81
C ASP A 44 -0.33 -7.55 18.68
N TRP A 45 -0.45 -6.39 18.04
CA TRP A 45 -0.38 -5.11 18.73
C TRP A 45 -1.18 -4.04 17.98
N CYS A 46 -1.39 -2.90 18.63
CA CYS A 46 -2.00 -1.76 17.98
C CYS A 46 -1.31 -0.44 18.34
N VAL A 47 -1.51 0.56 17.48
CA VAL A 47 -1.12 1.94 17.72
C VAL A 47 -2.35 2.81 17.69
N ARG A 48 -2.40 3.77 18.61
CA ARG A 48 -3.31 4.89 18.58
C ARG A 48 -2.51 6.18 18.46
N TYR A 49 -2.66 6.88 17.34
CA TYR A 49 -2.12 8.22 17.15
C TYR A 49 -3.03 9.27 17.80
N GLU A 50 -2.46 10.37 18.29
CA GLU A 50 -3.20 11.43 18.97
C GLU A 50 -4.25 12.09 18.06
N ASP A 51 -3.94 12.23 16.78
CA ASP A 51 -4.78 12.85 15.75
C ASP A 51 -5.77 11.88 15.07
N GLU A 52 -5.69 10.59 15.39
CA GLU A 52 -6.56 9.55 14.84
C GLU A 52 -7.61 9.07 15.86
N SER A 53 -8.84 8.84 15.38
CA SER A 53 -9.93 8.36 16.24
C SER A 53 -9.95 6.84 16.46
N GLU A 54 -9.20 6.09 15.66
CA GLU A 54 -9.23 4.63 15.63
C GLU A 54 -7.82 4.05 15.85
N ASN A 55 -7.75 2.84 16.40
CA ASN A 55 -6.50 2.11 16.51
C ASN A 55 -6.15 1.47 15.15
N ARG A 56 -4.87 1.42 14.83
CA ARG A 56 -4.32 0.60 13.75
C ARG A 56 -3.70 -0.66 14.33
N TYR A 57 -3.96 -1.81 13.71
CA TYR A 57 -3.62 -3.13 14.20
C TYR A 57 -2.53 -3.74 13.33
N TYR A 58 -1.61 -4.43 14.00
CA TYR A 58 -0.43 -5.01 13.39
C TYR A 58 -0.17 -6.41 13.95
N SER A 59 0.59 -7.20 13.19
CA SER A 59 1.13 -8.48 13.63
C SER A 59 2.60 -8.56 13.23
N ASN A 60 3.46 -9.00 14.14
CA ASN A 60 4.83 -9.39 13.85
C ASN A 60 5.00 -10.88 14.12
N GLN A 61 5.63 -11.58 13.19
CA GLN A 61 6.14 -12.93 13.40
C GLN A 61 7.64 -12.93 13.21
N TYR A 62 8.35 -13.60 14.10
CA TYR A 62 9.80 -13.71 14.08
C TYR A 62 10.21 -15.17 13.95
N ALA A 63 11.23 -15.44 13.15
CA ALA A 63 11.83 -16.77 13.05
C ALA A 63 13.33 -16.66 12.74
N ASN A 64 14.19 -17.06 13.68
CA ASN A 64 15.66 -17.09 13.54
C ASN A 64 16.29 -15.80 12.94
N GLY A 65 15.75 -14.63 13.26
CA GLY A 65 16.25 -13.34 12.76
C GLY A 65 15.46 -12.76 11.58
N ASP A 66 14.56 -13.52 10.97
CA ASP A 66 13.62 -13.02 9.98
C ASP A 66 12.40 -12.38 10.67
N LEU A 67 11.76 -11.42 9.98
CA LEU A 67 10.58 -10.71 10.46
C LEU A 67 9.51 -10.64 9.38
N LEU A 68 8.35 -11.24 9.65
CA LEU A 68 7.12 -11.00 8.90
C LEU A 68 6.29 -9.95 9.65
N TYR A 69 6.05 -8.83 8.99
CA TYR A 69 5.21 -7.75 9.44
C TYR A 69 3.90 -7.74 8.64
N VAL A 70 2.79 -7.56 9.35
CA VAL A 70 1.44 -7.48 8.78
C VAL A 70 0.75 -6.24 9.34
N ASP A 71 0.46 -5.27 8.49
CA ASP A 71 -0.45 -4.17 8.78
C ASP A 71 -1.86 -4.60 8.45
N ARG A 72 -2.67 -4.80 9.49
CA ARG A 72 -4.08 -5.21 9.40
C ARG A 72 -5.02 -4.02 9.27
N GLY A 73 -4.51 -2.79 9.40
CA GLY A 73 -5.30 -1.57 9.32
C GLY A 73 -6.14 -1.34 10.56
N ASN A 74 -7.20 -0.55 10.44
CA ASN A 74 -8.12 -0.30 11.56
C ASN A 74 -9.08 -1.49 11.83
N ILE A 75 -10.04 -1.32 12.74
CA ILE A 75 -11.07 -2.34 13.05
C ILE A 75 -11.94 -2.75 11.84
N ARG A 76 -11.85 -1.99 10.73
CA ARG A 76 -12.55 -2.27 9.47
C ARG A 76 -11.63 -2.87 8.40
N GLY A 77 -10.37 -3.16 8.74
CA GLY A 77 -9.36 -3.70 7.83
C GLY A 77 -8.73 -2.67 6.89
N GLN A 78 -8.74 -1.38 7.23
CA GLN A 78 -8.24 -0.30 6.36
C GLN A 78 -6.80 0.06 6.72
N THR A 79 -5.82 -0.32 5.89
CA THR A 79 -4.37 -0.20 6.18
C THR A 79 -3.76 1.16 5.87
N THR A 80 -4.37 1.97 5.00
CA THR A 80 -3.96 3.37 4.80
C THR A 80 -5.17 4.15 4.38
N ILE A 81 -5.37 5.35 4.94
CA ILE A 81 -6.28 6.36 4.38
C ILE A 81 -5.45 7.19 3.40
N GLY A 82 -5.16 6.59 2.25
CA GLY A 82 -4.65 7.37 1.14
C GLY A 82 -5.77 8.29 0.67
N LYS A 83 -5.46 9.55 0.40
CA LYS A 83 -6.32 10.30 -0.50
C LYS A 83 -6.06 9.76 -1.89
N ASP A 84 -7.08 9.21 -2.53
CA ASP A 84 -6.95 8.88 -3.94
C ASP A 84 -6.70 10.16 -4.76
N ARG A 85 -6.61 10.05 -6.09
CA ARG A 85 -6.40 11.21 -6.96
C ARG A 85 -7.51 12.27 -6.87
N THR A 86 -8.63 11.95 -6.21
CA THR A 86 -9.77 12.84 -5.98
C THR A 86 -9.79 13.45 -4.58
N GLY A 87 -8.86 13.07 -3.70
CA GLY A 87 -8.83 13.57 -2.32
C GLY A 87 -9.64 12.72 -1.33
N GLU A 88 -10.32 11.67 -1.80
CA GLU A 88 -11.20 10.83 -0.99
C GLU A 88 -10.42 9.74 -0.23
N PRO A 89 -10.80 9.43 1.02
CA PRO A 89 -10.25 8.32 1.78
C PRO A 89 -10.44 6.99 1.03
N TYR A 90 -9.33 6.38 0.63
CA TYR A 90 -9.30 5.04 0.06
C TYR A 90 -8.55 4.11 1.01
N ALA A 91 -9.11 2.92 1.24
CA ALA A 91 -8.51 1.87 2.05
C ALA A 91 -7.80 0.84 1.17
N PHE A 92 -6.56 0.54 1.53
CA PHE A 92 -5.82 -0.61 0.99
C PHE A 92 -6.21 -1.87 1.76
N SER A 93 -6.06 -3.03 1.12
CA SER A 93 -6.11 -4.34 1.77
C SER A 93 -4.86 -4.53 2.67
N GLU A 94 -4.77 -5.66 3.38
CA GLU A 94 -3.68 -5.96 4.31
C GLU A 94 -2.29 -5.76 3.65
N LEU A 95 -1.38 -5.01 4.28
CA LEU A 95 0.00 -4.88 3.79
C LEU A 95 0.88 -5.85 4.57
N ARG A 96 1.65 -6.65 3.85
CA ARG A 96 2.58 -7.64 4.41
C ARG A 96 3.98 -7.36 3.93
N ALA A 97 4.95 -7.43 4.83
CA ALA A 97 6.36 -7.29 4.50
C ALA A 97 7.18 -8.36 5.23
N LEU A 98 8.08 -9.03 4.51
CA LEU A 98 9.00 -10.02 5.05
C LEU A 98 10.41 -9.47 4.89
N CYS A 99 11.09 -9.25 6.02
CA CYS A 99 12.51 -8.99 6.03
C CYS A 99 13.25 -10.32 6.24
N LYS A 100 13.99 -10.75 5.22
CA LYS A 100 14.79 -11.98 5.20
C LYS A 100 16.10 -11.73 4.48
N GLU A 101 17.23 -12.13 5.08
CA GLU A 101 18.57 -12.05 4.45
C GLU A 101 18.90 -10.67 3.84
N GLU A 102 18.69 -9.58 4.58
CA GLU A 102 18.90 -8.19 4.10
C GLU A 102 18.03 -7.79 2.90
N ARG A 103 16.91 -8.49 2.67
CA ARG A 103 15.94 -8.14 1.62
C ARG A 103 14.57 -7.96 2.22
N VAL A 104 13.85 -6.97 1.70
CA VAL A 104 12.46 -6.71 2.05
C VAL A 104 11.57 -7.13 0.90
N TRP A 105 10.78 -8.17 1.14
CA TRP A 105 9.68 -8.57 0.28
C TRP A 105 8.42 -7.87 0.76
N SER A 106 7.66 -7.25 -0.12
CA SER A 106 6.41 -6.58 0.24
C SER A 106 5.27 -6.98 -0.69
N TYR A 107 4.11 -7.18 -0.10
CA TYR A 107 2.89 -7.59 -0.77
C TYR A 107 1.69 -6.90 -0.13
N THR A 108 0.91 -6.18 -0.92
CA THR A 108 -0.43 -5.75 -0.52
C THR A 108 -1.41 -6.83 -0.93
N GLU A 109 -2.26 -7.26 -0.01
CA GLU A 109 -3.35 -8.19 -0.29
C GLU A 109 -4.16 -7.70 -1.51
N ASP A 110 -4.50 -8.66 -2.37
CA ASP A 110 -5.08 -8.43 -3.69
C ASP A 110 -4.15 -7.81 -4.75
N SER A 111 -2.90 -7.44 -4.47
CA SER A 111 -1.96 -7.07 -5.54
C SER A 111 -1.69 -8.25 -6.48
N LEU A 112 -1.44 -7.96 -7.76
CA LEU A 112 -0.99 -8.97 -8.75
C LEU A 112 0.53 -9.09 -8.81
N ALA A 113 1.22 -8.32 -7.99
CA ALA A 113 2.67 -8.26 -7.92
C ALA A 113 3.13 -8.14 -6.46
N CYS A 114 4.32 -8.66 -6.18
CA CYS A 114 5.10 -8.34 -5.01
C CYS A 114 6.34 -7.52 -5.40
N SER A 115 6.82 -6.71 -4.48
CA SER A 115 8.08 -5.96 -4.60
C SER A 115 9.16 -6.61 -3.76
N VAL A 116 10.39 -6.57 -4.27
CA VAL A 116 11.59 -6.98 -3.53
C VAL A 116 12.60 -5.86 -3.63
N GLU A 117 13.08 -5.42 -2.48
CA GLU A 117 14.04 -4.34 -2.32
C GLU A 117 15.18 -4.81 -1.44
N ASP A 118 16.39 -4.34 -1.74
CA ASP A 118 17.50 -4.48 -0.79
C ASP A 118 17.17 -3.67 0.46
N HIS A 119 17.50 -4.22 1.61
CA HIS A 119 17.23 -3.58 2.87
C HIS A 119 18.22 -2.43 3.10
N CYS A 120 17.84 -1.24 2.65
CA CYS A 120 18.57 0.00 2.85
C CYS A 120 17.77 0.99 3.71
N ALA A 121 18.41 2.08 4.13
CA ALA A 121 17.76 3.17 4.88
C ALA A 121 16.54 3.78 4.15
N ASP A 122 16.46 3.62 2.83
CA ASP A 122 15.34 4.10 2.00
C ASP A 122 14.23 3.06 1.82
N SER A 123 14.38 1.83 2.36
CA SER A 123 13.37 0.78 2.24
C SER A 123 12.11 1.11 3.05
N TYR A 124 10.98 0.51 2.68
CA TYR A 124 9.70 0.74 3.35
C TYR A 124 9.84 0.51 4.87
N PRO A 125 9.46 1.48 5.72
CA PRO A 125 9.61 1.35 7.16
C PRO A 125 8.78 0.17 7.67
N ILE A 126 9.45 -0.88 8.14
CA ILE A 126 8.79 -2.03 8.76
C ILE A 126 8.66 -1.72 10.23
N SER A 127 7.45 -1.79 10.77
CA SER A 127 7.31 -1.64 12.21
C SER A 127 7.73 -2.92 12.93
N ASP A 128 8.74 -2.81 13.79
CA ASP A 128 9.32 -3.91 14.55
C ASP A 128 9.04 -3.67 16.04
N ILE A 129 8.16 -4.48 16.63
CA ILE A 129 7.82 -4.32 18.05
C ILE A 129 9.00 -4.68 18.98
N GLY A 130 10.02 -5.37 18.46
CA GLY A 130 11.26 -5.68 19.16
C GLY A 130 12.08 -4.44 19.53
N VAL A 131 11.97 -3.34 18.76
CA VAL A 131 12.71 -2.09 19.03
C VAL A 131 12.00 -1.17 20.02
N LEU A 132 10.82 -1.55 20.50
CA LEU A 132 10.03 -0.72 21.41
C LEU A 132 10.76 -0.48 22.73
N GLY A 133 10.92 0.80 23.09
CA GLY A 133 11.67 1.26 24.25
C GLY A 133 13.16 1.53 23.98
N PHE A 134 13.71 1.10 22.84
CA PHE A 134 15.09 1.42 22.45
C PHE A 134 15.20 2.67 21.59
N ARG A 135 14.12 3.08 20.92
CA ARG A 135 14.07 4.31 20.11
C ARG A 135 13.16 5.35 20.76
N ASP A 136 13.48 6.62 20.50
CA ASP A 136 12.67 7.80 20.83
C ASP A 136 11.73 8.18 19.67
N ILE A 137 11.37 7.22 18.82
CA ILE A 137 10.38 7.39 17.76
C ILE A 137 9.43 6.19 17.81
N ASP A 138 8.28 6.29 17.15
CA ASP A 138 7.37 5.16 16.97
C ASP A 138 8.10 3.94 16.42
N ALA A 139 7.51 2.75 16.61
CA ALA A 139 8.09 1.41 16.39
C ALA A 139 8.52 1.08 14.94
N ILE A 140 8.90 2.07 14.15
CA ILE A 140 9.53 1.97 12.84
C ILE A 140 10.97 1.49 13.04
N SER A 141 11.30 0.36 12.41
CA SER A 141 12.66 -0.14 12.30
C SER A 141 13.11 -0.18 10.85
N GLU A 142 14.39 0.05 10.64
CA GLU A 142 15.10 -0.39 9.43
C GLU A 142 15.47 -1.86 9.64
N GLY A 143 14.47 -2.74 9.73
CA GLY A 143 14.65 -4.18 9.77
C GLY A 143 14.87 -4.81 11.16
N PRO A 144 14.81 -6.15 11.24
CA PRO A 144 14.91 -6.89 12.48
C PRO A 144 16.31 -6.78 13.08
N GLY A 145 16.38 -6.52 14.38
CA GLY A 145 17.63 -6.58 15.13
C GLY A 145 18.48 -5.30 15.15
N ARG A 146 18.07 -4.23 14.44
CA ARG A 146 18.74 -2.92 14.50
C ARG A 146 18.13 -2.05 15.60
N TYR A 147 18.36 -2.44 16.85
CA TYR A 147 17.78 -1.79 18.03
C TYR A 147 18.37 -0.38 18.30
N ILE A 148 19.68 -0.22 18.09
CA ILE A 148 20.42 1.02 18.38
C ILE A 148 21.36 1.32 17.21
N SER A 149 20.82 2.10 16.27
CA SER A 149 21.50 2.93 15.27
C SER A 149 22.87 2.46 14.75
N ASP A 150 22.87 1.71 13.65
CA ASP A 150 23.98 1.78 12.69
C ASP A 150 24.03 3.17 12.00
N GLU A 151 22.92 3.92 12.00
CA GLU A 151 22.81 5.22 11.30
C GLU A 151 23.47 6.40 12.03
N ALA A 152 23.36 6.44 13.35
CA ALA A 152 23.88 7.54 14.15
C ALA A 152 25.25 7.14 14.67
N LYS A 153 26.31 7.62 14.00
CA LYS A 153 27.70 7.40 14.46
C LYS A 153 27.83 7.83 15.93
N VAL A 154 27.83 6.85 16.84
CA VAL A 154 27.98 7.10 18.27
C VAL A 154 29.43 7.38 18.56
N THR A 155 29.70 8.59 19.04
CA THR A 155 31.08 9.04 19.34
C THR A 155 31.48 8.74 20.77
N GLN A 156 30.52 8.64 21.69
CA GLN A 156 30.78 8.43 23.10
C GLN A 156 29.55 7.85 23.82
N TYR A 157 29.80 7.00 24.81
CA TYR A 157 28.82 6.57 25.80
C TYR A 157 29.17 7.10 27.20
N GLU A 158 28.14 7.38 28.00
CA GLU A 158 28.24 7.58 29.45
C GLU A 158 27.26 6.63 30.15
N VAL A 159 27.66 6.12 31.31
CA VAL A 159 26.83 5.24 32.13
C VAL A 159 26.80 5.79 33.56
N ARG A 160 25.61 5.88 34.15
CA ARG A 160 25.40 6.33 35.53
C ARG A 160 24.34 5.46 36.19
N GLU A 161 24.48 5.26 37.49
CA GLU A 161 23.43 4.65 38.31
C GLU A 161 22.63 5.76 39.00
N ILE A 162 21.31 5.71 38.90
CA ILE A 162 20.39 6.71 39.45
C ILE A 162 19.22 5.97 40.10
N ASP A 163 19.11 6.07 41.42
CA ASP A 163 18.02 5.46 42.21
C ASP A 163 17.79 3.97 41.92
N GLY A 164 18.88 3.21 41.72
CA GLY A 164 18.84 1.78 41.41
C GLY A 164 18.61 1.44 39.93
N LEU A 165 18.47 2.44 39.07
CA LEU A 165 18.36 2.29 37.61
C LEU A 165 19.68 2.65 36.92
N TYR A 166 19.87 2.18 35.70
CA TYR A 166 21.02 2.55 34.87
C TYR A 166 20.64 3.56 33.80
N GLU A 167 21.19 4.77 33.89
CA GLU A 167 21.12 5.76 32.82
C GLU A 167 22.29 5.55 31.86
N ILE A 168 22.00 5.24 30.61
CA ILE A 168 22.98 5.13 29.53
C ILE A 168 22.73 6.26 28.54
N SER A 169 23.80 6.92 28.16
CA SER A 169 23.77 8.14 27.35
C SER A 169 24.69 7.98 26.15
N ALA A 170 24.17 7.99 24.93
CA ALA A 170 24.95 7.99 23.69
C ALA A 170 24.99 9.38 23.07
N HIS A 171 26.18 9.85 22.70
CA HIS A 171 26.37 11.07 21.91
C HIS A 171 26.39 10.71 20.43
N CYS A 172 25.39 11.22 19.70
CA CYS A 172 25.05 10.81 18.34
C CYS A 172 25.13 11.99 17.38
N GLY A 173 25.40 11.70 16.09
CA GLY A 173 25.37 12.68 15.01
C GLY A 173 26.65 13.51 14.88
N VAL A 174 27.08 13.75 13.62
CA VAL A 174 28.26 14.56 13.30
C VAL A 174 27.88 16.00 12.93
N VAL A 175 26.73 16.18 12.26
CA VAL A 175 26.27 17.49 11.76
C VAL A 175 25.34 18.15 12.77
N GLU A 176 24.38 17.40 13.28
CA GLU A 176 23.45 17.84 14.33
C GLU A 176 23.65 16.93 15.54
N PRO A 177 24.53 17.31 16.48
CA PRO A 177 24.80 16.49 17.64
C PRO A 177 23.55 16.43 18.54
N TYR A 178 23.15 15.22 18.88
CA TYR A 178 22.09 14.96 19.85
C TYR A 178 22.55 13.87 20.82
N LYS A 179 21.83 13.76 21.93
CA LYS A 179 22.09 12.76 22.95
C LYS A 179 20.90 11.82 23.04
N GLN A 180 21.14 10.52 22.86
CA GLN A 180 20.15 9.49 23.18
C GLN A 180 20.37 9.03 24.62
N VAL A 181 19.31 8.95 25.42
CA VAL A 181 19.39 8.55 26.83
C VAL A 181 18.39 7.44 27.10
N TRP A 182 18.89 6.30 27.58
CA TRP A 182 18.08 5.19 28.04
C TRP A 182 18.13 5.11 29.56
N LEU A 183 16.98 4.83 30.17
CA LEU A 183 16.87 4.46 31.58
C LEU A 183 16.49 2.98 31.65
N LEU A 184 17.39 2.14 32.16
CA LEU A 184 17.29 0.69 32.17
C LEU A 184 17.03 0.19 33.59
N ASP A 185 16.10 -0.76 33.71
CA ASP A 185 15.66 -1.33 34.98
C ASP A 185 16.33 -2.71 35.22
N PRO A 186 17.25 -2.85 36.20
CA PRO A 186 17.91 -4.12 36.46
C PRO A 186 16.96 -5.20 37.01
N GLU A 187 15.83 -4.84 37.62
CA GLU A 187 14.82 -5.81 38.06
C GLU A 187 14.05 -6.43 36.88
N ARG A 188 14.18 -5.81 35.70
CA ARG A 188 13.55 -6.24 34.45
C ARG A 188 14.57 -6.61 33.40
N ASP A 189 15.63 -7.34 33.77
CA ASP A 189 16.67 -7.78 32.83
C ASP A 189 17.28 -6.62 32.02
N PHE A 190 17.41 -5.44 32.65
CA PHE A 190 17.90 -4.21 32.03
C PHE A 190 17.05 -3.73 30.85
N GLN A 191 15.76 -4.05 30.82
CA GLN A 191 14.86 -3.51 29.81
C GLN A 191 14.73 -1.97 29.93
N PRO A 192 14.72 -1.21 28.81
CA PRO A 192 14.62 0.24 28.85
C PRO A 192 13.19 0.66 29.19
N ILE A 193 13.01 1.31 30.34
CA ILE A 193 11.71 1.86 30.77
C ILE A 193 11.46 3.27 30.21
N ARG A 194 12.54 3.96 29.81
CA ARG A 194 12.48 5.25 29.11
C ARG A 194 13.62 5.36 28.11
N CYS A 195 13.32 5.95 26.96
CA CYS A 195 14.31 6.37 25.97
C CYS A 195 14.00 7.79 25.52
N SER A 196 14.98 8.69 25.58
CA SER A 196 14.82 10.12 25.30
C SER A 196 15.88 10.61 24.31
N ARG A 197 15.50 11.56 23.46
CA ARG A 197 16.43 12.33 22.63
C ARG A 197 16.52 13.76 23.12
N LEU A 198 17.75 14.21 23.39
CA LEU A 198 18.06 15.56 23.82
C LEU A 198 18.87 16.32 22.77
N VAL A 199 18.47 17.55 22.49
CA VAL A 199 19.20 18.50 21.65
C VAL A 199 19.50 19.74 22.48
N GLY A 200 20.79 20.07 22.65
CA GLY A 200 21.20 21.17 23.53
C GLY A 200 20.78 21.00 24.99
N GLY A 201 20.66 19.75 25.46
CA GLY A 201 20.18 19.42 26.81
C GLY A 201 18.67 19.51 27.01
N VAL A 202 17.91 19.84 25.97
CA VAL A 202 16.45 19.87 25.99
C VAL A 202 15.90 18.58 25.40
N GLU A 203 15.02 17.90 26.11
CA GLU A 203 14.32 16.72 25.61
C GLU A 203 13.33 17.13 24.49
N ILE A 204 13.55 16.59 23.29
CA ILE A 204 12.70 16.86 22.12
C ILE A 204 11.77 15.70 21.80
N ALA A 205 12.11 14.49 22.22
CA ALA A 205 11.33 13.28 22.00
C ALA A 205 11.61 12.26 23.12
N ALA A 206 10.60 11.48 23.49
CA ALA A 206 10.73 10.43 24.49
C ALA A 206 9.75 9.28 24.24
N CYS A 207 10.18 8.07 24.56
CA CYS A 207 9.40 6.84 24.59
C CYS A 207 9.44 6.27 26.00
N GLU A 208 8.28 6.15 26.64
CA GLU A 208 8.12 5.49 27.95
C GLU A 208 7.53 4.10 27.74
N THR A 209 8.15 3.07 28.29
CA THR A 209 7.74 1.67 28.05
C THR A 209 7.41 0.95 29.35
N SER A 210 6.20 0.39 29.41
CA SER A 210 5.77 -0.52 30.46
C SER A 210 6.00 -1.97 30.03
N TYR A 211 6.29 -2.83 30.99
CA TYR A 211 6.62 -4.23 30.76
C TYR A 211 5.71 -5.14 31.55
N GLN A 212 5.53 -6.35 31.03
CA GLN A 212 4.92 -7.47 31.73
C GLN A 212 5.76 -8.72 31.49
N GLU A 213 5.69 -9.66 32.43
CA GLU A 213 6.36 -10.95 32.28
C GLU A 213 5.45 -11.90 31.49
N ILE A 214 5.98 -12.45 30.39
CA ILE A 214 5.32 -13.45 29.54
C ILE A 214 6.29 -14.61 29.41
N ASP A 215 5.88 -15.81 29.83
CA ASP A 215 6.68 -17.03 29.78
C ASP A 215 8.10 -16.88 30.36
N GLY A 216 8.21 -16.16 31.49
CA GLY A 216 9.49 -15.95 32.18
C GLY A 216 10.37 -14.85 31.57
N ARG A 217 9.81 -14.00 30.70
CA ARG A 217 10.55 -12.94 29.99
C ARG A 217 9.83 -11.61 30.12
N TRP A 218 10.59 -10.55 30.38
CA TRP A 218 10.06 -9.18 30.34
C TRP A 218 9.86 -8.73 28.90
N PHE A 219 8.60 -8.47 28.54
CA PHE A 219 8.22 -7.98 27.22
C PHE A 219 7.37 -6.71 27.37
N PRO A 220 7.47 -5.74 26.43
CA PRO A 220 6.64 -4.56 26.49
C PRO A 220 5.16 -4.91 26.55
N SER A 221 4.39 -4.16 27.33
CA SER A 221 2.92 -4.22 27.33
C SER A 221 2.32 -2.96 26.71
N GLU A 222 2.96 -1.81 26.94
CA GLU A 222 2.57 -0.51 26.40
C GLU A 222 3.83 0.34 26.18
N ALA A 223 3.82 1.16 25.13
CA ALA A 223 4.76 2.27 25.01
C ALA A 223 4.06 3.56 24.60
N VAL A 224 4.51 4.65 25.19
CA VAL A 224 3.95 5.99 24.98
C VAL A 224 5.03 6.86 24.35
N PHE A 225 4.75 7.32 23.14
CA PHE A 225 5.66 8.20 22.41
C PHE A 225 5.22 9.66 22.53
N SER A 226 6.16 10.55 22.83
CA SER A 226 5.92 11.98 22.94
C SER A 226 7.00 12.81 22.24
N VAL A 227 6.60 13.96 21.70
CA VAL A 227 7.48 14.96 21.09
C VAL A 227 7.26 16.27 21.82
N GLN A 228 8.33 16.84 22.39
CA GLN A 228 8.28 18.06 23.19
C GLN A 228 7.23 17.99 24.32
N GLY A 229 7.10 16.82 24.96
CA GLY A 229 6.12 16.56 26.02
C GLY A 229 4.68 16.39 25.55
N VAL A 230 4.40 16.49 24.24
CA VAL A 230 3.08 16.24 23.67
C VAL A 230 2.99 14.77 23.23
N LEU A 231 1.97 14.07 23.71
CA LEU A 231 1.68 12.69 23.33
C LEU A 231 1.49 12.60 21.82
N ARG A 232 2.18 11.69 21.12
CA ARG A 232 2.02 11.47 19.68
C ARG A 232 1.34 10.16 19.38
N SER A 233 1.77 9.10 20.06
CA SER A 233 1.20 7.78 19.86
C SER A 233 1.22 6.98 21.16
N ARG A 234 0.36 5.98 21.20
CA ARG A 234 0.38 4.92 22.20
C ARG A 234 0.36 3.59 21.48
N THR A 235 1.40 2.79 21.72
CA THR A 235 1.51 1.41 21.25
C THR A 235 1.08 0.46 22.37
N THR A 236 0.21 -0.50 22.08
CA THR A 236 -0.28 -1.49 23.05
C THR A 236 -0.10 -2.89 22.49
N ILE A 237 0.52 -3.78 23.27
CA ILE A 237 0.60 -5.20 22.92
C ILE A 237 -0.73 -5.87 23.27
N ILE A 238 -1.33 -6.53 22.29
CA ILE A 238 -2.60 -7.26 22.44
C ILE A 238 -2.33 -8.69 22.91
N SER A 239 -1.38 -9.36 22.25
CA SER A 239 -0.93 -10.71 22.59
C SER A 239 0.49 -10.94 22.11
N ALA A 240 1.25 -11.74 22.84
CA ALA A 240 2.57 -12.20 22.45
C ALA A 240 2.77 -13.64 22.92
N THR A 241 3.32 -14.49 22.05
CA THR A 241 3.76 -15.86 22.38
C THR A 241 5.19 -16.06 21.89
N PHE A 242 5.97 -16.89 22.59
CA PHE A 242 7.39 -17.11 22.29
C PHE A 242 7.72 -18.60 22.23
N ASP A 243 8.52 -18.99 21.22
CA ASP A 243 9.11 -20.33 21.11
C ASP A 243 8.11 -21.50 21.14
N GLU A 244 6.89 -21.27 20.65
CA GLU A 244 5.84 -22.26 20.65
C GLU A 244 6.01 -23.30 19.53
N PRO A 245 5.59 -24.57 19.72
CA PRO A 245 5.75 -25.63 18.72
C PRO A 245 5.02 -25.37 17.39
N TRP A 246 4.02 -24.49 17.39
CA TRP A 246 3.25 -24.11 16.21
C TRP A 246 3.76 -22.85 15.52
N HIS A 247 4.77 -22.17 16.08
CA HIS A 247 5.42 -21.07 15.36
C HIS A 247 6.24 -21.63 14.20
N ASP A 248 6.19 -20.95 13.06
CA ASP A 248 7.02 -21.30 11.93
C ASP A 248 8.50 -21.07 12.27
N ALA A 249 9.29 -22.12 12.05
CA ALA A 249 10.71 -22.09 12.36
C ALA A 249 11.54 -21.36 11.30
N ASP A 250 10.96 -21.06 10.14
CA ASP A 250 11.58 -20.36 9.01
C ASP A 250 10.48 -19.62 8.24
N LEU A 251 10.69 -18.33 7.97
CA LEU A 251 9.75 -17.51 7.21
C LEU A 251 10.17 -17.47 5.74
N ALA A 252 9.22 -17.64 4.83
CA ALA A 252 9.43 -17.65 3.39
C ALA A 252 8.51 -16.63 2.69
N PRO A 253 8.83 -16.22 1.45
CA PRO A 253 7.94 -15.33 0.69
C PRO A 253 6.51 -15.85 0.54
N ASP A 254 6.29 -17.17 0.62
CA ASP A 254 4.95 -17.76 0.61
C ASP A 254 4.10 -17.33 1.81
N ASP A 255 4.70 -16.99 2.95
CA ASP A 255 4.00 -16.53 4.16
C ASP A 255 3.40 -15.13 3.97
N LEU A 256 3.89 -14.37 2.99
CA LEU A 256 3.23 -13.13 2.54
C LEU A 256 1.89 -13.40 1.85
N GLY A 257 1.61 -14.63 1.42
CA GLY A 257 0.44 -14.95 0.59
C GLY A 257 0.65 -14.63 -0.90
N ILE A 258 1.90 -14.59 -1.35
CA ILE A 258 2.24 -14.46 -2.78
C ILE A 258 1.76 -15.72 -3.49
N LEU A 259 1.04 -15.55 -4.61
CA LEU A 259 0.49 -16.67 -5.39
C LEU A 259 1.40 -16.99 -6.58
N ALA A 260 1.46 -18.27 -6.94
CA ALA A 260 2.13 -18.68 -8.18
C ALA A 260 1.54 -17.95 -9.40
N GLY A 261 2.42 -17.33 -10.19
CA GLY A 261 2.10 -16.47 -11.31
C GLY A 261 1.99 -14.98 -11.00
N MET A 262 2.16 -14.55 -9.75
CA MET A 262 2.37 -13.14 -9.44
C MET A 262 3.69 -12.63 -10.01
N GLU A 263 3.69 -11.35 -10.40
CA GLU A 263 4.90 -10.64 -10.82
C GLU A 263 5.80 -10.37 -9.60
N VAL A 264 7.11 -10.60 -9.74
CA VAL A 264 8.12 -10.25 -8.74
C VAL A 264 8.90 -9.07 -9.30
N VAL A 265 8.69 -7.90 -8.71
CA VAL A 265 9.30 -6.64 -9.15
C VAL A 265 10.49 -6.33 -8.26
N GLU A 266 11.68 -6.28 -8.84
CA GLU A 266 12.92 -5.94 -8.14
C GLU A 266 13.66 -4.85 -8.93
N ALA A 267 14.11 -3.81 -8.24
CA ALA A 267 14.75 -2.66 -8.88
C ALA A 267 16.00 -3.08 -9.67
N GLY A 268 16.09 -2.63 -10.92
CA GLY A 268 17.22 -2.93 -11.80
C GLY A 268 17.28 -4.37 -12.34
N GLN A 269 16.36 -5.25 -11.94
CA GLN A 269 16.28 -6.62 -12.45
C GLN A 269 15.20 -6.76 -13.54
N PRO A 270 15.37 -7.71 -14.48
CA PRO A 270 14.29 -8.07 -15.41
C PRO A 270 13.06 -8.58 -14.65
N LEU A 271 11.87 -8.38 -15.24
CA LEU A 271 10.62 -8.90 -14.70
C LEU A 271 10.69 -10.42 -14.51
N ARG A 272 10.34 -10.88 -13.31
CA ARG A 272 10.26 -12.29 -12.92
C ARG A 272 8.88 -12.64 -12.43
N PHE A 273 8.61 -13.94 -12.32
CA PHE A 273 7.34 -14.48 -11.83
C PHE A 273 7.60 -15.43 -10.69
N TRP A 274 6.74 -15.40 -9.67
CA TRP A 274 6.74 -16.38 -8.60
C TRP A 274 6.20 -17.71 -9.13
N ASP A 275 6.94 -18.80 -8.97
CA ASP A 275 6.48 -20.14 -9.37
C ASP A 275 5.81 -20.92 -8.24
N GLY A 276 5.72 -20.33 -7.04
CA GLY A 276 5.30 -20.98 -5.80
C GLY A 276 6.46 -21.47 -4.92
N ARG A 277 7.72 -21.17 -5.29
CA ARG A 277 8.94 -21.51 -4.51
C ARG A 277 10.04 -20.46 -4.67
N GLU A 278 10.23 -19.96 -5.88
CA GLU A 278 11.26 -18.99 -6.23
C GLU A 278 10.81 -18.03 -7.34
N ALA A 279 11.54 -16.93 -7.49
CA ALA A 279 11.33 -15.96 -8.56
C ALA A 279 12.10 -16.39 -9.82
N ILE A 280 11.39 -16.85 -10.85
CA ILE A 280 11.97 -17.34 -12.11
C ILE A 280 11.76 -16.36 -13.27
N SER A 281 12.57 -16.51 -14.32
CA SER A 281 12.43 -15.71 -15.54
C SER A 281 11.08 -15.93 -16.22
N GLN A 282 10.61 -14.91 -16.93
CA GLN A 282 9.37 -14.97 -17.73
C GLN A 282 9.34 -16.18 -18.70
N GLU A 283 10.46 -16.47 -19.37
CA GLU A 283 10.56 -17.60 -20.29
C GLU A 283 10.39 -18.94 -19.57
N SER A 284 11.08 -19.12 -18.43
CA SER A 284 10.97 -20.32 -17.60
C SER A 284 9.55 -20.52 -17.08
N PHE A 285 8.94 -19.45 -16.59
CA PHE A 285 7.56 -19.46 -16.09
C PHE A 285 6.57 -19.94 -17.15
N PHE A 286 6.54 -19.31 -18.33
CA PHE A 286 5.61 -19.72 -19.39
C PHE A 286 5.93 -21.10 -19.98
N ALA A 287 7.19 -21.53 -19.96
CA ALA A 287 7.55 -22.90 -20.34
C ALA A 287 6.96 -23.93 -19.36
N ARG A 288 7.12 -23.72 -18.04
CA ARG A 288 6.60 -24.60 -16.99
C ARG A 288 5.07 -24.56 -16.89
N HIS A 289 4.46 -23.38 -16.98
CA HIS A 289 3.00 -23.23 -17.02
C HIS A 289 2.38 -23.99 -18.21
N ARG A 290 2.97 -23.92 -19.41
CA ARG A 290 2.49 -24.67 -20.59
C ARG A 290 2.58 -26.19 -20.41
N LYS A 291 3.54 -26.68 -19.61
CA LYS A 291 3.66 -28.09 -19.25
C LYS A 291 2.68 -28.52 -18.15
N GLY A 292 2.07 -27.56 -17.45
CA GLY A 292 1.21 -27.82 -16.29
C GLY A 292 1.97 -27.95 -14.97
N ASP A 293 3.25 -27.54 -14.93
CA ASP A 293 4.11 -27.66 -13.73
C ASP A 293 3.83 -26.55 -12.69
N ILE A 294 3.07 -25.52 -13.06
CA ILE A 294 2.73 -24.38 -12.20
C ILE A 294 1.21 -24.19 -12.24
N ASP A 295 0.56 -24.26 -11.08
CA ASP A 295 -0.86 -23.96 -10.95
C ASP A 295 -1.08 -22.44 -10.80
N THR A 296 -1.70 -21.83 -11.80
CA THR A 296 -2.04 -20.40 -11.80
C THR A 296 -3.50 -20.13 -11.47
N SER A 297 -4.27 -21.13 -11.03
CA SER A 297 -5.70 -21.00 -10.75
C SER A 297 -6.00 -19.93 -9.68
N ALA A 298 -5.19 -19.87 -8.63
CA ALA A 298 -5.34 -18.89 -7.54
C ALA A 298 -5.14 -17.44 -8.04
N ILE A 299 -4.09 -17.18 -8.81
CA ILE A 299 -3.84 -15.84 -9.37
C ILE A 299 -4.89 -15.49 -10.45
N GLN A 300 -5.36 -16.46 -11.23
CA GLN A 300 -6.46 -16.24 -12.19
C GLN A 300 -7.76 -15.87 -11.49
N ASN A 301 -8.08 -16.52 -10.35
CA ASN A 301 -9.22 -16.18 -9.53
C ASN A 301 -9.07 -14.77 -8.94
N LEU A 302 -7.89 -14.37 -8.48
CA LEU A 302 -7.61 -13.01 -8.03
C LEU A 302 -7.79 -11.99 -9.17
N ILE A 303 -7.22 -12.25 -10.36
CA ILE A 303 -7.43 -11.42 -11.56
C ILE A 303 -8.92 -11.30 -11.90
N GLN A 304 -9.69 -12.39 -11.77
CA GLN A 304 -11.11 -12.37 -12.02
C GLN A 304 -11.88 -11.57 -10.95
N ARG A 305 -11.49 -11.64 -9.67
CA ARG A 305 -12.03 -10.77 -8.61
C ARG A 305 -11.79 -9.29 -8.91
N HIS A 306 -10.59 -8.94 -9.39
CA HIS A 306 -10.27 -7.59 -9.86
C HIS A 306 -11.16 -7.16 -11.03
N ARG A 307 -11.28 -8.01 -12.06
CA ARG A 307 -12.11 -7.72 -13.24
C ARG A 307 -13.58 -7.53 -12.91
N THR A 308 -14.09 -8.26 -11.93
CA THR A 308 -15.49 -8.20 -11.48
C THR A 308 -15.74 -7.12 -10.43
N GLY A 309 -14.70 -6.37 -10.01
CA GLY A 309 -14.79 -5.33 -8.99
C GLY A 309 -15.13 -5.90 -7.60
N ALA A 310 -14.83 -7.18 -7.37
CA ALA A 310 -15.02 -7.88 -6.11
C ALA A 310 -13.77 -7.83 -5.22
N ALA A 311 -12.62 -7.37 -5.74
CA ALA A 311 -11.43 -7.12 -4.94
C ALA A 311 -11.60 -5.82 -4.13
N PRO A 312 -11.39 -5.84 -2.80
CA PRO A 312 -11.07 -4.62 -2.08
C PRO A 312 -9.79 -4.02 -2.67
N GLY A 313 -9.72 -2.70 -2.73
CA GLY A 313 -8.43 -2.06 -2.95
C GLY A 313 -7.82 -2.11 -4.36
N ARG A 314 -8.51 -1.59 -5.39
CA ARG A 314 -7.94 -0.72 -6.46
C ARG A 314 -8.97 -0.48 -7.55
N PHE A 315 -9.70 0.63 -7.47
CA PHE A 315 -10.11 1.45 -8.62
C PHE A 315 -10.54 2.82 -8.09
N SER A 316 -9.80 3.87 -8.45
CA SER A 316 -10.21 5.27 -8.24
C SER A 316 -11.59 5.46 -8.86
N LYS A 317 -12.53 6.02 -8.09
CA LYS A 317 -13.79 6.51 -8.66
C LYS A 317 -13.60 7.99 -8.99
N MET A 318 -13.74 8.31 -10.27
CA MET A 318 -13.98 9.66 -10.82
C MET A 318 -15.03 10.43 -10.01
N SER A 319 -15.05 11.76 -10.11
CA SER A 319 -16.00 12.66 -9.40
C SER A 319 -17.39 12.72 -10.06
N ASP A 320 -18.48 13.01 -9.34
CA ASP A 320 -19.88 12.89 -9.85
C ASP A 320 -20.16 13.68 -11.15
N GLU A 321 -19.42 14.75 -11.41
CA GLU A 321 -19.47 15.49 -12.67
C GLU A 321 -18.73 14.76 -13.82
N GLU A 322 -17.71 13.95 -13.50
CA GLU A 322 -17.13 12.94 -14.39
C GLU A 322 -17.98 11.64 -14.47
N TRP A 323 -18.78 11.30 -13.44
CA TRP A 323 -19.73 10.15 -13.48
C TRP A 323 -20.85 10.35 -14.51
N PHE A 324 -21.24 11.59 -14.78
CA PHE A 324 -22.18 11.95 -15.86
C PHE A 324 -21.47 12.41 -17.15
N GLY A 325 -20.20 12.86 -17.07
CA GLY A 325 -19.36 13.18 -18.23
C GLY A 325 -18.80 11.95 -18.97
N LEU A 326 -18.66 10.80 -18.32
CA LEU A 326 -18.24 9.51 -18.90
C LEU A 326 -19.39 8.62 -19.41
N GLY A 327 -20.55 9.24 -19.64
CA GLY A 327 -21.60 8.60 -20.44
C GLY A 327 -21.06 8.02 -21.75
N LEU A 328 -19.94 8.55 -22.28
CA LEU A 328 -19.29 8.09 -23.52
C LEU A 328 -18.37 6.86 -23.42
N GLU A 329 -17.92 6.44 -22.22
CA GLU A 329 -16.92 5.37 -22.10
C GLU A 329 -17.45 4.09 -21.44
N ILE A 330 -18.39 4.20 -20.49
CA ILE A 330 -19.08 3.04 -19.86
C ILE A 330 -20.01 2.36 -20.87
N SER A 331 -20.78 3.18 -21.56
CA SER A 331 -21.66 2.85 -22.68
C SER A 331 -20.97 2.09 -23.82
N LYS A 332 -19.65 2.31 -24.05
CA LYS A 332 -18.86 1.60 -25.06
C LYS A 332 -18.36 0.23 -24.57
N GLN A 333 -18.53 -0.09 -23.28
CA GLN A 333 -17.98 -1.29 -22.64
C GLN A 333 -19.09 -2.09 -21.91
N PRO A 334 -19.73 -3.07 -22.58
CA PRO A 334 -20.84 -3.84 -22.01
C PRO A 334 -20.51 -4.52 -20.68
N ALA A 335 -19.25 -4.96 -20.51
CA ALA A 335 -18.76 -5.56 -19.26
C ALA A 335 -18.84 -4.61 -18.06
N ARG A 336 -18.90 -3.29 -18.27
CA ARG A 336 -19.05 -2.28 -17.20
C ARG A 336 -20.51 -1.98 -16.86
N TRP A 337 -21.48 -2.44 -17.66
CA TRP A 337 -22.91 -2.17 -17.43
C TRP A 337 -23.46 -2.89 -16.20
N GLU A 338 -22.95 -4.08 -15.90
CA GLU A 338 -23.32 -4.83 -14.69
C GLU A 338 -22.96 -4.04 -13.43
N ALA A 339 -21.74 -3.50 -13.38
CA ALA A 339 -21.27 -2.66 -12.29
C ALA A 339 -22.12 -1.39 -12.16
N TYR A 340 -22.51 -0.78 -13.29
CA TYR A 340 -23.43 0.36 -13.32
C TYR A 340 -24.80 0.02 -12.71
N VAL A 341 -25.40 -1.12 -13.10
CA VAL A 341 -26.71 -1.57 -12.59
C VAL A 341 -26.66 -1.89 -11.10
N ARG A 342 -25.62 -2.61 -10.64
CA ARG A 342 -25.41 -2.92 -9.21
C ARG A 342 -25.27 -1.64 -8.38
N ARG A 343 -24.51 -0.65 -8.88
CA ARG A 343 -24.36 0.66 -8.23
C ARG A 343 -25.67 1.45 -8.22
N PHE A 344 -26.43 1.43 -9.32
CA PHE A 344 -27.74 2.08 -9.41
C PHE A 344 -28.73 1.54 -8.38
N ILE A 345 -28.77 0.21 -8.21
CA ILE A 345 -29.59 -0.46 -7.18
C ILE A 345 -29.21 0.01 -5.78
N GLY A 346 -27.91 0.05 -5.46
CA GLY A 346 -27.42 0.49 -4.16
C GLY A 346 -27.68 1.97 -3.87
N PHE A 347 -27.41 2.85 -4.84
CA PHE A 347 -27.55 4.30 -4.69
C PHE A 347 -28.99 4.72 -4.41
N TYR A 348 -29.96 4.19 -5.17
CA TYR A 348 -31.38 4.47 -4.96
C TYR A 348 -32.04 3.56 -3.92
N ARG A 349 -31.28 2.64 -3.31
CA ARG A 349 -31.79 1.62 -2.38
C ARG A 349 -33.05 0.94 -2.92
N LEU A 350 -32.94 0.43 -4.14
CA LEU A 350 -34.05 -0.24 -4.81
C LEU A 350 -34.47 -1.47 -4.02
N ASP A 351 -35.78 -1.68 -3.91
CA ASP A 351 -36.30 -2.90 -3.29
C ASP A 351 -36.06 -4.13 -4.18
N SER A 352 -36.38 -5.31 -3.66
CA SER A 352 -36.15 -6.57 -4.37
C SER A 352 -36.86 -6.67 -5.73
N GLY A 353 -38.04 -6.06 -5.88
CA GLY A 353 -38.80 -6.04 -7.14
C GLY A 353 -38.15 -5.09 -8.15
N GLN A 354 -37.85 -3.87 -7.73
CA GLN A 354 -37.16 -2.86 -8.53
C GLN A 354 -35.76 -3.34 -8.97
N ALA A 355 -35.01 -3.99 -8.07
CA ALA A 355 -33.70 -4.56 -8.37
C ALA A 355 -33.79 -5.68 -9.41
N LYS A 356 -34.80 -6.56 -9.31
CA LYS A 356 -35.07 -7.59 -10.31
C LYS A 356 -35.38 -6.99 -11.68
N ASP A 357 -36.14 -5.91 -11.74
CA ASP A 357 -36.46 -5.23 -13.00
C ASP A 357 -35.25 -4.48 -13.59
N ALA A 358 -34.37 -3.92 -12.74
CA ALA A 358 -33.09 -3.35 -13.16
C ALA A 358 -32.20 -4.40 -13.85
N TRP A 359 -32.10 -5.60 -13.28
CA TRP A 359 -31.35 -6.71 -13.87
C TRP A 359 -31.96 -7.22 -15.18
N LYS A 360 -33.29 -7.20 -15.33
CA LYS A 360 -33.94 -7.52 -16.61
C LYS A 360 -33.61 -6.51 -17.70
N LEU A 361 -33.59 -5.21 -17.37
CA LEU A 361 -33.18 -4.16 -18.31
C LEU A 361 -31.73 -4.35 -18.76
N HIS A 362 -30.84 -4.66 -17.82
CA HIS A 362 -29.44 -5.00 -18.11
C HIS A 362 -29.33 -6.17 -19.09
N ALA A 363 -29.97 -7.30 -18.79
CA ALA A 363 -29.93 -8.49 -19.64
C ALA A 363 -30.49 -8.21 -21.05
N LYS A 364 -31.59 -7.44 -21.14
CA LYS A 364 -32.17 -7.04 -22.44
C LYS A 364 -31.20 -6.17 -23.25
N SER A 365 -30.55 -5.20 -22.61
CA SER A 365 -29.58 -4.33 -23.27
C SER A 365 -28.33 -5.09 -23.73
N LEU A 366 -27.81 -6.03 -22.92
CA LEU A 366 -26.70 -6.89 -23.34
C LEU A 366 -27.07 -7.77 -24.54
N LYS A 367 -28.30 -8.28 -24.57
CA LYS A 367 -28.81 -9.04 -25.72
C LYS A 367 -28.84 -8.20 -27.00
N MET A 368 -29.29 -6.95 -26.93
CA MET A 368 -29.30 -6.04 -28.09
C MET A 368 -27.88 -5.77 -28.63
N VAL A 369 -26.90 -5.57 -27.76
CA VAL A 369 -25.50 -5.41 -28.15
C VAL A 369 -24.96 -6.69 -28.79
N SER A 370 -25.16 -7.84 -28.15
CA SER A 370 -24.68 -9.13 -28.65
C SER A 370 -25.25 -9.45 -30.04
N GLU A 371 -26.55 -9.23 -30.25
CA GLU A 371 -27.20 -9.42 -31.57
C GLU A 371 -26.68 -8.44 -32.64
N PHE A 372 -26.23 -7.24 -32.24
CA PHE A 372 -25.61 -6.29 -33.16
C PHE A 372 -24.17 -6.68 -33.49
N ASP A 373 -23.38 -7.06 -32.48
CA ASP A 373 -21.98 -7.46 -32.63
C ASP A 373 -21.86 -8.70 -33.52
N VAL A 374 -22.69 -9.73 -33.29
CA VAL A 374 -22.72 -10.95 -34.12
C VAL A 374 -23.00 -10.62 -35.59
N ARG A 375 -23.86 -9.64 -35.88
CA ARG A 375 -24.16 -9.23 -37.26
C ARG A 375 -23.02 -8.49 -37.95
N HIS A 376 -22.14 -7.82 -37.19
CA HIS A 376 -21.07 -6.98 -37.73
C HIS A 376 -19.67 -7.54 -37.46
N GLU A 377 -19.54 -8.69 -36.80
CA GLU A 377 -18.26 -9.31 -36.45
C GLU A 377 -17.37 -9.53 -37.69
N GLN A 378 -17.95 -10.10 -38.75
CA GLN A 378 -17.25 -10.35 -40.00
C GLN A 378 -16.81 -9.04 -40.69
N GLU A 379 -17.66 -8.00 -40.69
CA GLU A 379 -17.33 -6.68 -41.25
C GLU A 379 -16.17 -6.03 -40.48
N VAL A 380 -16.19 -6.05 -39.14
CA VAL A 380 -15.12 -5.48 -38.31
C VAL A 380 -13.80 -6.22 -38.51
N LYS A 381 -13.84 -7.55 -38.64
CA LYS A 381 -12.66 -8.37 -38.91
C LYS A 381 -12.04 -8.03 -40.28
N GLU A 382 -12.84 -7.97 -41.33
CA GLU A 382 -12.37 -7.61 -42.68
C GLU A 382 -11.78 -6.20 -42.74
N LEU A 383 -12.42 -5.23 -42.07
CA LEU A 383 -11.90 -3.85 -41.97
C LEU A 383 -10.57 -3.81 -41.21
N SER A 384 -10.44 -4.54 -40.11
CA SER A 384 -9.22 -4.59 -39.28
C SER A 384 -8.06 -5.26 -40.02
N ASP A 385 -8.31 -6.39 -40.69
CA ASP A 385 -7.31 -7.09 -41.50
C ASP A 385 -6.81 -6.21 -42.64
N ARG A 386 -7.71 -5.48 -43.29
CA ARG A 386 -7.36 -4.54 -44.37
C ARG A 386 -6.49 -3.39 -43.85
N ILE A 387 -6.83 -2.81 -42.69
CA ILE A 387 -6.00 -1.79 -42.03
C ILE A 387 -4.62 -2.35 -41.69
N GLY A 388 -4.54 -3.58 -41.16
CA GLY A 388 -3.28 -4.24 -40.84
C GLY A 388 -2.37 -4.41 -42.06
N LYS A 389 -2.91 -4.91 -43.18
CA LYS A 389 -2.19 -5.04 -44.46
C LYS A 389 -1.68 -3.71 -45.00
N LEU A 390 -2.47 -2.63 -44.88
CA LEU A 390 -2.05 -1.30 -45.31
C LEU A 390 -0.96 -0.72 -44.38
N LYS A 391 -1.01 -1.00 -43.07
CA LYS A 391 -0.03 -0.52 -42.10
C LYS A 391 1.36 -1.15 -42.25
N GLN A 392 1.43 -2.40 -42.73
CA GLN A 392 2.68 -3.14 -42.94
C GLN A 392 3.51 -2.64 -44.13
N LYS A 393 2.96 -1.81 -45.01
CA LYS A 393 3.72 -1.20 -46.12
C LYS A 393 4.68 -0.13 -45.60
N SER A 394 5.94 -0.19 -46.04
CA SER A 394 7.03 0.71 -45.60
C SER A 394 6.91 2.15 -46.12
N LYS A 395 6.26 2.34 -47.27
CA LYS A 395 5.82 3.65 -47.78
C LYS A 395 4.34 3.56 -48.15
N ARG A 396 3.52 4.45 -47.60
CA ARG A 396 2.09 4.55 -47.87
C ARG A 396 1.82 5.80 -48.71
N THR A 397 0.89 5.68 -49.63
CA THR A 397 0.35 6.82 -50.39
C THR A 397 -0.71 7.56 -49.57
N ASP A 398 -0.98 8.82 -49.91
CA ASP A 398 -2.04 9.62 -49.26
C ASP A 398 -3.42 8.95 -49.40
N ALA A 399 -3.67 8.29 -50.54
CA ALA A 399 -4.90 7.54 -50.78
C ALA A 399 -5.05 6.34 -49.82
N GLU A 400 -3.97 5.61 -49.54
CA GLU A 400 -3.97 4.51 -48.57
C GLU A 400 -4.14 5.02 -47.13
N GLN A 401 -3.59 6.18 -46.81
CA GLN A 401 -3.80 6.82 -45.50
C GLN A 401 -5.26 7.26 -45.32
N GLN A 402 -5.88 7.83 -46.37
CA GLN A 402 -7.31 8.15 -46.38
C GLN A 402 -8.19 6.89 -46.25
N GLU A 403 -7.82 5.79 -46.92
CA GLU A 403 -8.51 4.49 -46.79
C GLU A 403 -8.48 3.98 -45.34
N ILE A 404 -7.33 4.07 -44.65
CA ILE A 404 -7.21 3.68 -43.24
C ILE A 404 -8.14 4.52 -42.36
N VAL A 405 -8.16 5.85 -42.54
CA VAL A 405 -9.00 6.75 -41.74
C VAL A 405 -10.49 6.45 -41.95
N ALA A 406 -10.92 6.25 -43.20
CA ALA A 406 -12.31 5.91 -43.51
C ALA A 406 -12.74 4.58 -42.88
N LYS A 407 -11.88 3.56 -42.90
CA LYS A 407 -12.18 2.25 -42.31
C LYS A 407 -12.19 2.30 -40.77
N LEU A 408 -11.28 3.06 -40.15
CA LEU A 408 -11.30 3.29 -38.71
C LEU A 408 -12.59 4.00 -38.27
N ARG A 409 -13.03 5.01 -39.04
CA ARG A 409 -14.31 5.69 -38.80
C ARG A 409 -15.49 4.71 -38.85
N ARG A 410 -15.51 3.80 -39.84
CA ARG A 410 -16.57 2.78 -39.94
C ARG A 410 -16.58 1.83 -38.74
N ILE A 411 -15.41 1.38 -38.27
CA ILE A 411 -15.31 0.56 -37.05
C ILE A 411 -15.83 1.34 -35.83
N GLU A 412 -15.52 2.63 -35.72
CA GLU A 412 -16.02 3.46 -34.62
C GLU A 412 -17.54 3.65 -34.69
N GLU A 413 -18.13 3.79 -35.88
CA GLU A 413 -19.59 3.86 -36.07
C GLU A 413 -20.29 2.57 -35.60
N ILE A 414 -19.70 1.41 -35.87
CA ILE A 414 -20.19 0.11 -35.40
C ILE A 414 -20.11 0.06 -33.86
N ARG A 415 -18.97 0.45 -33.27
CA ARG A 415 -18.79 0.50 -31.81
C ARG A 415 -19.68 1.53 -31.11
N ALA A 416 -20.06 2.60 -31.81
CA ALA A 416 -21.02 3.59 -31.32
C ALA A 416 -22.46 3.04 -31.20
N HIS A 417 -22.75 1.83 -31.69
CA HIS A 417 -24.03 1.20 -31.39
C HIS A 417 -24.15 0.79 -29.92
N THR A 418 -23.08 0.24 -29.34
CA THR A 418 -23.03 -0.13 -27.92
C THR A 418 -23.35 1.07 -27.04
N GLN A 419 -22.76 2.22 -27.39
CA GLN A 419 -23.07 3.51 -26.79
C GLN A 419 -24.56 3.82 -26.79
N ARG A 420 -25.18 3.75 -27.97
CA ARG A 420 -26.61 4.06 -28.14
C ARG A 420 -27.51 3.13 -27.35
N VAL A 421 -27.19 1.85 -27.25
CA VAL A 421 -27.98 0.90 -26.44
C VAL A 421 -27.92 1.27 -24.95
N PHE A 422 -26.78 1.77 -24.46
CA PHE A 422 -26.69 2.29 -23.10
C PHE A 422 -27.54 3.55 -22.91
N ASP A 423 -27.32 4.57 -23.76
CA ASP A 423 -27.91 5.90 -23.62
C ASP A 423 -29.41 5.92 -23.89
N GLU A 424 -29.87 5.15 -24.87
CA GLU A 424 -31.26 5.20 -25.36
C GLU A 424 -32.14 4.14 -24.69
N SER A 425 -31.56 3.07 -24.14
CA SER A 425 -32.31 1.95 -23.54
C SER A 425 -31.97 1.71 -22.07
N LEU A 426 -30.72 1.37 -21.72
CA LEU A 426 -30.39 0.91 -20.37
C LEU A 426 -30.56 2.02 -19.33
N GLN A 427 -29.89 3.15 -19.52
CA GLN A 427 -29.90 4.26 -18.57
C GLN A 427 -31.28 4.89 -18.39
N PRO A 428 -32.05 5.21 -19.46
CA PRO A 428 -33.40 5.74 -19.30
C PRO A 428 -34.36 4.74 -18.66
N GLY A 429 -34.17 3.43 -18.90
CA GLY A 429 -34.95 2.38 -18.27
C GLY A 429 -34.73 2.33 -16.76
N LEU A 430 -33.46 2.39 -16.33
CA LEU A 430 -33.10 2.37 -14.92
C LEU A 430 -33.61 3.60 -14.18
N LEU A 431 -33.50 4.80 -14.77
CA LEU A 431 -33.96 6.06 -14.17
C LEU A 431 -35.48 6.10 -13.88
N LYS A 432 -36.28 5.19 -14.46
CA LYS A 432 -37.72 5.08 -14.20
C LYS A 432 -38.07 4.17 -13.02
N LEU A 433 -37.13 3.39 -12.51
CA LEU A 433 -37.38 2.40 -11.45
C LEU A 433 -37.51 3.01 -10.04
N PRO A 434 -36.67 3.97 -9.61
CA PRO A 434 -36.76 4.54 -8.28
C PRO A 434 -38.08 5.29 -8.05
N THR A 435 -38.60 5.24 -6.82
CA THR A 435 -39.71 6.09 -6.37
C THR A 435 -39.24 7.51 -6.11
N LYS A 436 -40.17 8.48 -6.10
CA LYS A 436 -39.86 9.89 -5.77
C LYS A 436 -39.15 10.02 -4.42
N ALA A 437 -39.60 9.27 -3.40
CA ALA A 437 -38.98 9.28 -2.08
C ALA A 437 -37.54 8.75 -2.09
N GLN A 438 -37.27 7.68 -2.85
CA GLN A 438 -35.90 7.16 -3.02
C GLN A 438 -35.00 8.16 -3.76
N VAL A 439 -35.52 8.87 -4.76
CA VAL A 439 -34.78 9.92 -5.48
C VAL A 439 -34.45 11.09 -4.55
N GLU A 440 -35.40 11.53 -3.73
CA GLU A 440 -35.19 12.60 -2.76
C GLU A 440 -34.21 12.20 -1.66
N ALA A 441 -34.30 10.97 -1.15
CA ALA A 441 -33.36 10.43 -0.17
C ALA A 441 -31.93 10.32 -0.72
N ALA A 442 -31.78 9.83 -1.97
CA ALA A 442 -30.48 9.73 -2.62
C ALA A 442 -29.85 11.13 -2.86
N ARG A 443 -30.67 12.12 -3.24
CA ARG A 443 -30.22 13.53 -3.36
C ARG A 443 -29.79 14.13 -2.03
N ALA A 444 -30.55 13.87 -0.96
CA ALA A 444 -30.18 14.33 0.38
C ALA A 444 -28.86 13.70 0.85
N PHE A 445 -28.68 12.40 0.59
CA PHE A 445 -27.45 11.68 0.90
C PHE A 445 -26.24 12.24 0.13
N ALA A 446 -26.38 12.49 -1.17
CA ALA A 446 -25.34 13.13 -1.98
C ALA A 446 -24.96 14.51 -1.43
N LYS A 447 -25.96 15.32 -1.03
CA LYS A 447 -25.73 16.65 -0.43
C LYS A 447 -24.99 16.60 0.91
N THR A 448 -25.20 15.55 1.72
CA THR A 448 -24.46 15.36 2.97
C THR A 448 -23.01 14.95 2.75
N LEU A 449 -22.71 14.25 1.65
CA LEU A 449 -21.34 13.91 1.27
C LEU A 449 -20.58 15.14 0.76
N SER A 450 -21.22 15.97 -0.06
CA SER A 450 -20.62 17.21 -0.56
C SER A 450 -20.46 18.31 0.50
N GLY A 451 -21.18 18.23 1.63
CA GLY A 451 -21.14 19.23 2.70
C GLY A 451 -20.02 19.05 3.73
N LYS A 452 -19.35 17.89 3.75
CA LYS A 452 -18.24 17.62 4.67
C LYS A 452 -16.85 18.02 4.13
N THR A 453 -16.79 18.47 2.89
CA THR A 453 -15.53 18.83 2.19
C THR A 453 -15.27 20.34 2.14
N GLY A 454 -16.01 21.19 2.87
CA GLY A 454 -15.91 22.66 2.77
C GLY A 454 -15.68 23.39 4.09
N ASP A 455 -14.41 23.55 4.50
CA ASP A 455 -13.93 24.78 5.16
C ASP A 455 -12.46 25.10 4.80
N HIS A 456 -12.07 24.82 3.55
CA HIS A 456 -10.86 25.35 2.94
C HIS A 456 -11.19 25.99 1.60
N GLY A 457 -11.32 27.32 1.61
CA GLY A 457 -11.07 28.20 0.47
C GLY A 457 -12.10 28.15 -0.65
N GLU A 458 -13.07 29.07 -0.58
CA GLU A 458 -13.94 29.44 -1.70
C GLU A 458 -13.15 29.76 -2.98
N ARG A 459 -13.40 28.99 -4.05
CA ARG A 459 -13.45 29.45 -5.45
C ARG A 459 -14.01 28.33 -6.33
N GLY A 460 -15.31 28.33 -6.55
CA GLY A 460 -15.98 27.40 -7.46
C GLY A 460 -17.49 27.36 -7.29
N SER A 461 -18.16 28.37 -7.85
CA SER A 461 -19.62 28.49 -7.90
C SER A 461 -20.28 27.24 -8.50
N SER A 462 -21.19 26.62 -7.75
CA SER A 462 -22.05 25.50 -8.16
C SER A 462 -23.12 25.95 -9.15
N ASP A 463 -23.22 25.32 -10.33
CA ASP A 463 -24.27 25.58 -11.34
C ASP A 463 -25.17 24.35 -11.54
N TRP A 464 -25.82 23.89 -10.47
CA TRP A 464 -26.77 22.76 -10.50
C TRP A 464 -28.24 23.19 -10.73
N THR A 465 -28.48 24.43 -11.18
CA THR A 465 -29.84 24.98 -11.34
C THR A 465 -30.44 24.85 -12.74
N GLN A 466 -29.75 24.29 -13.73
CA GLN A 466 -30.29 24.13 -15.08
C GLN A 466 -30.69 22.68 -15.45
N ILE A 467 -31.67 22.13 -14.73
CA ILE A 467 -32.58 21.14 -15.33
C ILE A 467 -34.01 21.58 -15.03
N LYS A 468 -34.51 22.52 -15.85
CA LYS A 468 -35.94 22.82 -16.00
C LYS A 468 -36.31 22.76 -17.49
N ARG A 469 -37.38 22.01 -17.75
CA ARG A 469 -38.25 21.95 -18.95
C ARG A 469 -37.76 21.14 -20.15
N LYS A 470 -38.25 19.89 -20.23
CA LYS A 470 -39.30 19.57 -21.20
C LYS A 470 -40.52 19.03 -20.46
#